data_AF-M2PZ60-F1
#
_entry.id   AF-M2PZ60-F1
#
_cell.length_a   1.000
_cell.length_b   1.000
_cell.length_c   1.000
_cell.angle_alpha   90.00
_cell.angle_beta   90.00
_cell.angle_gamma   90.00
#
_symmetry.space_group_name_H-M   'P 1'
#
loop_
_entity.id
_entity.type
_entity.pdbx_description
1 polymer ?
#
loop_
_entity_poly.entity_id
_entity_poly.type
_entity_poly.pdbx_seq_one_letter_code
_entity_poly.pdbx_strand_id
1 'polypeptide(L)' 'MGKIEMQEKIKPVLNGTAETMLQSFYARAEYSQRKKHKFYDAKAVELVNKIDYDFSTA' A
#
# COMPACT_ATOMS: atom_id res chain seq x y z
N MET A 1 -1.65 5.81 28.97
CA MET A 1 -1.70 5.03 27.72
C MET A 1 -2.77 5.64 26.80
N GLY A 2 -2.36 6.37 25.75
CA GLY A 2 -3.30 6.84 24.73
C GLY A 2 -3.75 5.65 23.88
N LYS A 3 -5.07 5.52 23.67
CA LYS A 3 -5.63 4.54 22.73
C LYS A 3 -5.03 4.84 21.36
N ILE A 4 -4.32 3.88 20.78
CA ILE A 4 -3.94 3.93 19.37
C ILE A 4 -5.26 3.66 18.63
N GLU A 5 -5.92 4.70 18.16
CA GLU A 5 -7.05 4.56 17.24
C GLU A 5 -6.50 3.94 15.96
N MET A 6 -6.74 2.62 15.78
CA MET A 6 -6.53 1.98 14.50
C MET A 6 -7.51 2.63 13.53
N GLN A 7 -7.02 3.53 12.67
CA GLN A 7 -7.80 4.03 11.55
C GLN A 7 -8.33 2.83 10.77
N GLU A 8 -9.65 2.77 10.57
CA GLU A 8 -10.27 1.66 9.85
C GLU A 8 -9.65 1.57 8.45
N LYS A 9 -9.05 0.41 8.16
CA LYS A 9 -8.50 0.13 6.85
C LYS A 9 -9.62 -0.03 5.84
N ILE A 10 -9.43 0.53 4.66
CA ILE A 10 -10.37 0.46 3.56
C ILE A 10 -10.33 -0.96 2.99
N LYS A 11 -11.50 -1.61 2.86
CA LYS A 11 -11.65 -2.91 2.17
C LYS A 11 -12.14 -2.68 0.74
N PRO A 12 -11.25 -2.50 -0.23
CA PRO A 12 -11.65 -2.26 -1.61
C PRO A 12 -12.22 -3.54 -2.23
N VAL A 13 -13.25 -3.40 -3.06
CA VAL A 13 -13.64 -4.44 -4.01
C VAL A 13 -12.73 -4.28 -5.22
N LEU A 14 -11.76 -5.18 -5.35
CA LEU A 14 -10.79 -5.16 -6.44
C LEU A 14 -11.10 -6.30 -7.42
N ASN A 15 -11.09 -6.00 -8.71
CA ASN A 15 -11.15 -7.02 -9.76
C ASN A 15 -10.31 -6.58 -10.97
N GLY A 16 -9.69 -7.57 -11.63
CA GLY A 16 -9.03 -7.40 -12.92
C GLY A 16 -8.01 -6.26 -12.94
N THR A 17 -8.34 -5.17 -13.63
CA THR A 17 -7.43 -4.03 -13.82
C THR A 17 -7.13 -3.27 -12.53
N ALA A 18 -8.07 -3.23 -11.57
CA ALA A 18 -7.87 -2.56 -10.29
C ALA A 18 -6.84 -3.30 -9.43
N GLU A 19 -6.82 -4.63 -9.45
CA GLU A 19 -5.82 -5.45 -8.77
C GLU A 19 -4.43 -5.21 -9.37
N THR A 20 -4.31 -5.28 -10.70
CA THR A 20 -3.03 -5.01 -11.38
C THR A 20 -2.48 -3.61 -11.08
N MET A 21 -3.36 -2.60 -11.02
CA MET A 21 -2.97 -1.25 -10.63
C MET A 21 -2.46 -1.21 -9.19
N LEU A 22 -3.14 -1.90 -8.28
CA LEU A 22 -2.74 -1.94 -6.87
C LEU A 22 -1.37 -2.61 -6.69
N GLN A 23 -1.08 -3.67 -7.43
CA GLN A 23 0.24 -4.31 -7.44
C GLN A 23 1.34 -3.32 -7.87
N SER A 24 1.04 -2.45 -8.84
CA SER A 24 1.95 -1.39 -9.26
C SER A 24 2.20 -0.32 -8.18
N PHE A 25 1.20 -0.02 -7.35
CA PHE A 25 1.39 0.84 -6.18
C PHE A 25 2.20 0.13 -5.08
N TYR A 26 1.95 -1.15 -4.83
CA TYR A 26 2.72 -1.93 -3.88
C TYR A 26 4.20 -2.00 -4.22
N ALA A 27 4.55 -2.32 -5.47
CA ALA A 27 5.94 -2.32 -5.93
C ALA A 27 6.63 -0.96 -5.74
N ARG A 28 5.90 0.15 -5.96
CA ARG A 28 6.41 1.51 -5.73
C ARG A 28 6.57 1.83 -4.25
N ALA A 29 5.65 1.40 -3.40
CA ALA A 29 5.75 1.57 -1.95
C ALA A 29 6.95 0.78 -1.38
N GLU A 30 7.13 -0.46 -1.84
CA GLU A 30 8.27 -1.30 -1.48
C GLU A 30 9.59 -0.70 -1.96
N TYR A 31 9.65 -0.25 -3.22
CA TYR A 31 10.82 0.45 -3.74
C TYR A 31 11.17 1.69 -2.92
N SER A 32 10.14 2.45 -2.52
CA SER A 32 10.27 3.69 -1.74
C SER A 32 10.84 3.45 -0.33
N GLN A 33 10.77 2.23 0.20
CA GLN A 33 11.33 1.90 1.51
C GLN A 33 12.77 1.36 1.44
N ARG A 34 13.32 1.12 0.24
CA ARG A 34 14.69 0.62 0.06
C ARG A 34 15.71 1.73 0.25
N LYS A 35 16.83 1.42 0.91
CA LYS A 35 17.94 2.36 1.21
C LYS A 35 18.52 3.13 0.01
N LYS A 36 18.37 2.60 -1.22
CA LYS A 36 18.94 3.17 -2.45
C LYS A 36 17.88 3.48 -3.50
N HIS A 37 16.66 3.79 -3.08
CA HIS A 37 15.63 4.27 -4.00
C HIS A 37 16.10 5.54 -4.74
N LYS A 38 15.71 5.71 -6.00
CA LYS A 38 15.93 6.94 -6.76
C LYS A 38 14.81 7.96 -6.58
N PHE A 39 13.64 7.48 -6.14
CA PHE A 39 12.46 8.30 -5.88
C PHE A 39 11.66 7.68 -4.74
N TYR A 40 10.85 8.51 -4.10
CA TYR A 40 9.97 8.15 -3.01
C TYR A 40 8.52 8.48 -3.39
N ASP A 41 7.68 7.45 -3.52
CA ASP A 41 6.26 7.59 -3.82
C ASP A 41 5.46 7.57 -2.51
N ALA A 42 5.35 8.75 -1.88
CA ALA A 42 4.64 8.91 -0.61
C ALA A 42 3.18 8.44 -0.67
N LYS A 43 2.53 8.61 -1.83
CA LYS A 43 1.13 8.25 -2.02
C LYS A 43 0.94 6.74 -2.18
N ALA A 44 1.88 6.06 -2.83
CA ALA A 44 1.89 4.60 -2.85
C ALA A 44 2.02 4.02 -1.43
N VAL A 45 2.94 4.55 -0.62
CA VAL A 45 3.15 4.11 0.77
C VAL A 45 1.91 4.38 1.63
N GLU A 46 1.32 5.58 1.52
CA GLU A 46 0.10 5.92 2.24
C GLU A 46 -1.07 5.00 1.85
N LEU A 47 -1.24 4.72 0.56
CA LEU A 47 -2.29 3.86 0.03
C LEU A 47 -2.17 2.44 0.58
N VAL A 48 -1.00 1.81 0.42
CA VAL A 48 -0.76 0.42 0.86
C VAL A 48 -0.99 0.24 2.35
N ASN A 49 -0.64 1.24 3.16
CA ASN A 49 -0.88 1.20 4.61
C ASN A 49 -2.35 1.33 5.01
N LYS A 50 -3.15 2.04 4.20
CA LYS A 50 -4.57 2.33 4.48
C LYS A 50 -5.53 1.29 3.96
N ILE A 51 -5.13 0.44 3.02
CA ILE A 51 -6.00 -0.61 2.50
C ILE A 51 -5.79 -1.94 3.25
N ASP A 52 -6.89 -2.69 3.36
CA ASP A 52 -6.91 -4.05 3.87
C ASP A 52 -6.86 -5.02 2.69
N TYR A 53 -5.65 -5.20 2.15
CA TYR A 53 -5.40 -6.11 1.03
C TYR A 53 -4.17 -6.97 1.34
N ASP A 54 -4.25 -8.26 1.01
CA ASP A 54 -3.14 -9.19 1.18
C ASP A 54 -2.20 -9.15 -0.03
N PHE A 55 -1.03 -8.57 0.17
CA PHE A 55 0.05 -8.49 -0.82
C PHE A 55 1.00 -9.69 -0.78
N SER A 56 0.71 -10.74 -0.02
CA SER A 56 1.61 -11.91 0.09
C SER A 56 1.83 -12.65 -1.23
N THR A 57 0.91 -12.49 -2.18
CA THR A 57 0.94 -13.13 -3.51
C THR A 57 1.44 -12.19 -4.62
N ALA A 58 1.86 -10.98 -4.26
CA ALA A 58 2.38 -9.94 -5.14
C ALA A 58 3.79 -10.22 -5.69
#